data_AF-A0A6I9IHQ7-F1
#
_entry.id   AF-A0A6I9IHQ7-F1
#
_cell.length_a   1.000
_cell.length_b   1.000
_cell.length_c   1.000
_cell.angle_alpha   90.00
_cell.angle_beta   90.00
_cell.angle_gamma   90.00
#
_symmetry.space_group_name_H-M   'P 1'
#
loop_
_entity.id
_entity.type
_entity.pdbx_description
1 polymer ?
#
loop_
_entity_poly.entity_id
_entity_poly.type
_entity_poly.pdbx_seq_one_letter_code
_entity_poly.pdbx_strand_id
1 'polypeptide(L)'
;MGKRQHQKDKMYITCAEYTHFYGGKKPDIPQTNFRRLPFDHCSLSLQPFVYPVCTPEGVVFDLLNIVPWLKKYGTNPSNGEKLDGRSLIKLNFAKNSEGKYHCPVLFTVLTSNTHIVAIRTTGNVYAYEAVEQLNIKAKNFRDLLTDEPFSRQDIITLQDPTNLDKFNVSNFFHVKNNIKITDPDEEKAKQDPSYYLKNTNTETRETLQELYKEFKGDEVLAATMRVPEKTKVDKLNAAHYSTGKVSASFTSTAMVPETKHEAAAIDEDVLRYRFVRKKGYVRLHTSQGDLNLELHCDLTPKTCENFIKLCKRRYYDGTIFHRSIRNFVIQGGDPTGTGTGGESYWGKPFKDEFRPNLSHTGRGILSMANSGPNTNKSQFFITFRSCAYLDKKHTIFGRVVGGFDTLTAMENVESDPKTDRPKEEIRIESTTVFVDPYEEADAQIAAERRMQLEATEARESTAKTSQAPQGSQGPQTYRQGVGKYISPAVTKRVAEEEPSTSAMAPAAKKKPSRGFGDFSSW
;
A
#
# COMPACT_ATOMS: atom_id res chain seq x y z
N MET A 1 -33.12 35.61 -41.18
CA MET A 1 -31.65 35.78 -41.14
C MET A 1 -31.10 35.05 -39.94
N GLY A 2 -30.11 34.18 -40.14
CA GLY A 2 -29.40 33.48 -39.07
C GLY A 2 -28.06 32.93 -39.57
N LYS A 3 -27.30 33.76 -40.28
CA LYS A 3 -25.94 33.44 -40.73
C LYS A 3 -25.00 33.42 -39.51
N ARG A 4 -24.84 32.28 -38.83
CA ARG A 4 -23.69 31.96 -37.93
C ARG A 4 -23.77 30.55 -37.32
N GLN A 5 -24.19 29.56 -38.08
CA GLN A 5 -24.06 28.15 -37.68
C GLN A 5 -22.87 27.52 -38.42
N HIS A 6 -21.67 28.10 -38.23
CA HIS A 6 -20.44 27.59 -38.84
C HIS A 6 -19.68 26.68 -37.86
N GLN A 7 -19.60 25.40 -38.25
CA GLN A 7 -18.54 24.41 -38.00
C GLN A 7 -18.01 24.23 -36.56
N LYS A 8 -18.51 23.17 -35.91
CA LYS A 8 -17.85 22.48 -34.79
C LYS A 8 -16.84 21.41 -35.25
N ASP A 9 -16.71 21.17 -36.56
CA ASP A 9 -15.67 20.32 -37.14
C ASP A 9 -14.40 21.13 -37.40
N LYS A 10 -13.59 21.28 -36.35
CA LYS A 10 -12.22 21.78 -36.46
C LYS A 10 -11.29 20.68 -35.97
N MET A 11 -10.17 20.44 -36.66
CA MET A 11 -9.15 19.46 -36.23
C MET A 11 -8.34 19.90 -34.99
N TYR A 12 -8.68 21.03 -34.39
CA TYR A 12 -8.03 21.54 -33.18
C TYR A 12 -9.10 22.07 -32.22
N ILE A 13 -8.81 21.95 -30.92
CA ILE A 13 -9.64 22.46 -29.83
C ILE A 13 -9.00 23.75 -29.32
N THR A 14 -9.78 24.81 -29.12
CA THR A 14 -9.26 26.04 -28.53
C THR A 14 -9.03 25.89 -27.02
N CYS A 15 -8.12 26.66 -26.43
CA CYS A 15 -7.86 26.60 -24.98
C CYS A 15 -9.12 26.80 -24.13
N ALA A 16 -10.06 27.65 -24.59
CA ALA A 16 -11.35 27.88 -23.94
C ALA A 16 -12.29 26.67 -24.05
N GLU A 17 -12.32 26.00 -25.21
CA GLU A 17 -13.13 24.79 -25.41
C GLU A 17 -12.58 23.60 -24.61
N TYR A 18 -11.26 23.46 -24.52
CA TYR A 18 -10.61 22.43 -23.70
C TYR A 18 -10.91 22.62 -22.22
N THR A 19 -10.80 23.85 -21.70
CA THR A 19 -11.06 24.15 -20.28
C THR A 19 -12.53 24.00 -19.87
N HIS A 20 -13.49 24.25 -20.76
CA HIS A 20 -14.90 24.25 -20.38
C HIS A 20 -15.69 23.01 -20.80
N PHE A 21 -15.38 22.38 -21.94
CA PHE A 21 -16.23 21.34 -22.51
C PHE A 21 -15.60 19.94 -22.58
N TYR A 22 -14.28 19.82 -22.80
CA TYR A 22 -13.66 18.53 -23.16
C TYR A 22 -12.62 17.97 -22.18
N GLY A 23 -12.44 18.58 -21.00
CA GLY A 23 -11.72 17.93 -19.88
C GLY A 23 -10.47 18.64 -19.35
N GLY A 24 -10.28 19.93 -19.60
CA GLY A 24 -9.27 20.72 -18.88
C GLY A 24 -9.55 20.73 -17.36
N LYS A 25 -8.48 20.81 -16.55
CA LYS A 25 -8.56 20.94 -15.10
C LYS A 25 -9.45 22.14 -14.75
N LYS A 26 -10.69 21.87 -14.31
CA LYS A 26 -11.56 22.91 -13.75
C LYS A 26 -10.82 23.52 -12.56
N PRO A 27 -10.84 24.85 -12.36
CA PRO A 27 -10.37 25.39 -11.10
C PRO A 27 -11.16 24.66 -10.01
N ASP A 28 -10.46 23.97 -9.11
CA ASP A 28 -11.08 23.42 -7.91
C ASP A 28 -11.74 24.59 -7.23
N ILE A 29 -13.06 24.71 -7.36
CA ILE A 29 -13.84 25.43 -6.39
C ILE A 29 -13.48 24.70 -5.10
N PRO A 30 -12.87 25.34 -4.10
CA PRO A 30 -12.65 24.69 -2.82
C PRO A 30 -14.04 24.42 -2.28
N GLN A 31 -14.58 23.24 -2.59
CA GLN A 31 -15.65 22.61 -1.85
C GLN A 31 -15.00 22.33 -0.51
N THR A 32 -14.95 23.37 0.35
CA THR A 32 -14.79 23.16 1.77
C THR A 32 -15.87 22.15 2.10
N ASN A 33 -15.47 20.94 2.52
CA ASN A 33 -16.41 19.89 2.84
C ASN A 33 -17.30 20.40 3.97
N PHE A 34 -18.46 20.98 3.62
CA PHE A 34 -19.38 21.56 4.57
C PHE A 34 -19.84 20.45 5.48
N ARG A 35 -19.34 20.47 6.72
CA ARG A 35 -19.67 19.47 7.73
C ARG A 35 -20.33 20.20 8.88
N ARG A 36 -21.65 20.08 8.93
CA ARG A 36 -22.47 20.67 9.98
C ARG A 36 -22.31 19.86 11.27
N LEU A 37 -22.02 20.56 12.37
CA LEU A 37 -22.07 19.97 13.69
C LEU A 37 -23.55 19.76 14.12
N PRO A 38 -23.95 18.56 14.56
CA PRO A 38 -25.27 18.36 15.14
C PRO A 38 -25.46 19.19 16.43
N PHE A 39 -26.71 19.55 16.74
CA PHE A 39 -27.01 20.47 17.84
C PHE A 39 -26.78 19.90 19.23
N ASP A 40 -26.70 18.58 19.34
CA ASP A 40 -26.45 17.81 20.55
C ASP A 40 -24.94 17.57 20.80
N HIS A 41 -24.07 18.15 19.97
CA HIS A 41 -22.62 17.98 20.04
C HIS A 41 -21.89 19.23 20.55
N CYS A 42 -20.77 19.00 21.23
CA CYS A 42 -19.87 20.03 21.70
C CYS A 42 -19.01 20.57 20.54
N SER A 43 -18.91 21.90 20.44
CA SER A 43 -18.14 22.57 19.37
C SER A 43 -16.62 22.41 19.49
N LEU A 44 -16.12 21.89 20.62
CA LEU A 44 -14.69 21.65 20.86
C LEU A 44 -14.32 20.18 20.70
N SER A 45 -15.03 19.25 21.38
CA SER A 45 -14.74 17.81 21.29
C SER A 45 -15.38 17.13 20.09
N LEU A 46 -16.33 17.80 19.42
CA LEU A 46 -17.12 17.25 18.30
C LEU A 46 -17.87 15.96 18.68
N GLN A 47 -18.15 15.76 19.97
CA GLN A 47 -18.87 14.62 20.54
C GLN A 47 -20.17 15.10 21.22
N PRO A 48 -21.16 14.20 21.42
CA PRO A 48 -22.36 14.53 22.18
C PRO A 48 -22.03 15.10 23.56
N PHE A 49 -22.64 16.23 23.93
CA PHE A 49 -22.37 16.84 25.24
C PHE A 49 -23.13 16.14 26.37
N VAL A 50 -22.57 16.20 27.58
CA VAL A 50 -23.22 15.70 28.81
C VAL A 50 -23.63 16.87 29.70
N TYR A 51 -22.75 17.85 29.86
CA TYR A 51 -22.99 19.06 30.65
C TYR A 51 -22.89 20.30 29.76
N PRO A 52 -23.93 20.59 28.97
CA PRO A 52 -23.88 21.65 27.98
C PRO A 52 -23.81 23.03 28.64
N VAL A 53 -22.91 23.84 28.12
CA VAL A 53 -22.77 25.27 28.42
C VAL A 53 -22.69 26.03 27.10
N CYS A 54 -23.16 27.27 27.07
CA CYS A 54 -23.03 28.12 25.89
C CYS A 54 -22.32 29.44 26.17
N THR A 55 -21.72 29.99 25.12
CA THR A 55 -21.26 31.38 25.10
C THR A 55 -22.44 32.33 24.90
N PRO A 56 -22.29 33.63 25.21
CA PRO A 56 -23.30 34.65 24.91
C PRO A 56 -23.69 34.70 23.42
N GLU A 57 -22.79 34.29 22.53
CA GLU A 57 -23.03 34.17 21.08
C GLU A 57 -23.88 32.95 20.71
N GLY A 58 -24.11 32.01 21.62
CA GLY A 58 -24.88 30.79 21.38
C GLY A 58 -24.08 29.64 20.76
N VAL A 59 -22.78 29.56 21.01
CA VAL A 59 -21.96 28.38 20.66
C VAL A 59 -21.95 27.43 21.84
N VAL A 60 -22.29 26.15 21.60
CA VAL A 60 -22.42 25.14 22.65
C VAL A 60 -21.12 24.38 22.84
N PHE A 61 -20.71 24.24 24.10
CA PHE A 61 -19.58 23.46 24.55
C PHE A 61 -20.00 22.54 25.69
N ASP A 62 -19.16 21.55 25.98
CA ASP A 62 -19.31 20.70 27.16
C ASP A 62 -18.39 21.23 28.28
N LEU A 63 -18.93 21.33 29.49
CA LEU A 63 -18.25 21.94 30.64
C LEU A 63 -16.88 21.29 30.92
N LEU A 64 -16.81 19.96 30.82
CA LEU A 64 -15.59 19.18 31.06
C LEU A 64 -14.48 19.51 30.07
N ASN A 65 -14.83 19.90 28.84
CA ASN A 65 -13.89 20.15 27.76
C ASN A 65 -13.49 21.63 27.66
N ILE A 66 -14.44 22.55 27.86
CA ILE A 66 -14.18 24.00 27.72
C ILE A 66 -13.39 24.58 28.90
N VAL A 67 -13.58 24.07 30.12
CA VAL A 67 -12.86 24.57 31.30
C VAL A 67 -11.34 24.33 31.19
N PRO A 68 -10.85 23.13 30.81
CA PRO A 68 -9.44 22.92 30.48
C PRO A 68 -8.95 23.82 29.34
N TRP A 69 -9.77 24.04 28.30
CA TRP A 69 -9.41 24.92 27.18
C TRP A 69 -9.12 26.34 27.67
N LEU A 70 -10.03 26.91 28.45
CA LEU A 70 -9.94 28.27 28.96
C LEU A 70 -8.74 28.45 29.90
N LYS A 71 -8.42 27.44 30.71
CA LYS A 71 -7.21 27.44 31.55
C LYS A 71 -5.91 27.48 30.75
N LYS A 72 -5.86 26.81 29.58
CA LYS A 72 -4.64 26.70 28.77
C LYS A 72 -4.48 27.85 27.77
N TYR A 73 -5.56 28.25 27.10
CA TYR A 73 -5.52 29.19 25.97
C TYR A 73 -6.26 30.52 26.23
N GLY A 74 -7.21 30.56 27.16
CA GLY A 74 -7.99 31.79 27.45
C GLY A 74 -8.79 32.36 26.27
N THR A 75 -9.03 31.55 25.24
CA THR A 75 -9.73 31.94 24.00
C THR A 75 -10.93 31.04 23.72
N ASN A 76 -11.87 31.49 22.90
CA ASN A 76 -13.00 30.73 22.42
C ASN A 76 -12.56 29.79 21.27
N PRO A 77 -12.77 28.47 21.39
CA PRO A 77 -12.35 27.51 20.37
C PRO A 77 -12.97 27.68 18.97
N SER A 78 -14.12 28.35 18.85
CA SER A 78 -14.83 28.50 17.58
C SER A 78 -14.32 29.69 16.76
N ASN A 79 -14.17 30.86 17.38
CA ASN A 79 -13.83 32.13 16.71
C ASN A 79 -12.44 32.69 17.08
N GLY A 80 -11.81 32.22 18.16
CA GLY A 80 -10.49 32.66 18.63
C GLY A 80 -10.49 33.92 19.50
N GLU A 81 -11.66 34.47 19.84
CA GLU A 81 -11.77 35.66 20.70
C GLU A 81 -11.51 35.33 22.18
N LYS A 82 -11.20 36.33 23.02
CA LYS A 82 -11.01 36.11 24.46
C LYS A 82 -12.33 35.76 25.13
N LEU A 83 -12.35 34.69 25.92
CA LEU A 83 -13.56 34.20 26.59
C LEU A 83 -13.27 33.92 28.07
N ASP A 84 -14.07 34.52 28.95
CA ASP A 84 -13.97 34.29 30.38
C ASP A 84 -14.90 33.16 30.82
N GLY A 85 -14.42 32.27 31.70
CA GLY A 85 -15.22 31.15 32.21
C GLY A 85 -16.50 31.55 32.95
N ARG A 86 -16.57 32.78 33.49
CA ARG A 86 -17.76 33.34 34.14
C ARG A 86 -18.86 33.75 33.16
N SER A 87 -18.51 33.96 31.88
CA SER A 87 -19.46 34.34 30.84
C SER A 87 -20.20 33.13 30.25
N LEU A 88 -19.82 31.91 30.63
CA LEU A 88 -20.47 30.68 30.21
C LEU A 88 -21.79 30.50 30.93
N ILE A 89 -22.83 30.18 30.16
CA ILE A 89 -24.19 29.99 30.64
C ILE A 89 -24.46 28.49 30.61
N LYS A 90 -24.92 27.93 31.74
CA LYS A 90 -25.30 26.51 31.81
C LYS A 90 -26.62 26.30 31.06
N LEU A 91 -26.69 25.28 30.22
CA LEU A 91 -27.90 24.94 29.48
C LEU A 91 -28.66 23.78 30.13
N ASN A 92 -29.98 23.94 30.25
CA ASN A 92 -30.88 22.92 30.77
C ASN A 92 -31.77 22.41 29.63
N PHE A 93 -31.44 21.23 29.11
CA PHE A 93 -32.25 20.53 28.09
C PHE A 93 -33.24 19.57 28.74
N ALA A 94 -34.49 19.57 28.29
CA ALA A 94 -35.50 18.59 28.69
C ALA A 94 -35.46 17.34 27.80
N LYS A 95 -35.53 16.15 28.39
CA LYS A 95 -35.59 14.86 27.69
C LYS A 95 -36.96 14.20 27.90
N ASN A 96 -37.50 13.59 26.85
CA ASN A 96 -38.75 12.83 26.92
C ASN A 96 -38.50 11.41 27.49
N SER A 97 -39.55 10.60 27.63
CA SER A 97 -39.44 9.20 28.09
C SER A 97 -38.57 8.31 27.18
N GLU A 98 -38.40 8.66 25.91
CA GLU A 98 -37.52 7.98 24.95
C GLU A 98 -36.07 8.49 24.99
N GLY A 99 -35.73 9.44 25.87
CA GLY A 99 -34.39 10.01 26.00
C GLY A 99 -34.02 11.06 24.94
N LYS A 100 -34.95 11.48 24.08
CA LYS A 100 -34.76 12.52 23.06
C LYS A 100 -34.99 13.92 23.63
N TYR A 101 -34.22 14.89 23.16
CA TYR A 101 -34.39 16.29 23.54
C TYR A 101 -35.70 16.85 22.97
N HIS A 102 -36.48 17.53 23.81
CA HIS A 102 -37.75 18.13 23.42
C HIS A 102 -37.94 19.50 24.06
N CYS A 103 -38.80 20.32 23.46
CA CYS A 103 -39.23 21.57 24.07
C CYS A 103 -40.19 21.25 25.23
N PRO A 104 -39.92 21.73 26.45
CA PRO A 104 -40.72 21.38 27.63
C PRO A 104 -42.13 22.02 27.65
N VAL A 105 -42.38 23.00 26.78
CA VAL A 105 -43.67 23.71 26.71
C VAL A 105 -44.53 23.16 25.58
N LEU A 106 -43.96 23.04 24.37
CA LEU A 106 -44.69 22.55 23.19
C LEU A 106 -44.66 21.02 23.04
N PHE A 107 -43.86 20.34 23.87
CA PHE A 107 -43.59 18.89 23.78
C PHE A 107 -43.05 18.41 22.42
N THR A 108 -42.61 19.34 21.58
CA THR A 108 -42.03 19.05 20.26
C THR A 108 -40.60 18.56 20.39
N VAL A 109 -40.26 17.48 19.68
CA VAL A 109 -38.91 16.92 19.67
C VAL A 109 -37.97 17.85 18.90
N LEU A 110 -36.83 18.19 19.49
CA LEU A 110 -35.81 19.04 18.87
C LEU A 110 -35.00 18.22 17.86
N THR A 111 -34.80 18.76 16.66
CA THR A 111 -34.09 18.11 15.56
C THR A 111 -33.02 19.02 14.98
N SER A 112 -32.18 18.50 14.07
CA SER A 112 -31.17 19.28 13.36
C SER A 112 -31.73 20.42 12.49
N ASN A 113 -33.05 20.52 12.31
CA ASN A 113 -33.69 21.61 11.56
C ASN A 113 -34.59 22.49 12.42
N THR A 114 -34.73 22.22 13.72
CA THR A 114 -35.49 23.10 14.61
C THR A 114 -34.68 24.35 14.95
N HIS A 115 -35.36 25.50 15.02
CA HIS A 115 -34.78 26.74 15.54
C HIS A 115 -34.80 26.68 17.07
N ILE A 116 -33.63 26.61 17.71
CA ILE A 116 -33.47 26.38 19.14
C ILE A 116 -32.93 27.65 19.82
N VAL A 117 -33.54 28.04 20.93
CA VAL A 117 -33.12 29.17 21.74
C VAL A 117 -32.97 28.80 23.21
N ALA A 118 -32.10 29.52 23.92
CA ALA A 118 -31.96 29.45 25.35
C ALA A 118 -32.16 30.83 25.98
N ILE A 119 -32.68 30.86 27.20
CA ILE A 119 -32.79 32.09 27.99
C ILE A 119 -31.54 32.23 28.85
N ARG A 120 -30.84 33.36 28.78
CA ARG A 120 -29.57 33.60 29.48
C ARG A 120 -29.70 33.49 31.00
N THR A 121 -30.78 34.00 31.58
CA THR A 121 -30.97 34.09 33.03
C THR A 121 -31.10 32.71 33.66
N THR A 122 -31.90 31.84 33.06
CA THR A 122 -32.25 30.51 33.60
C THR A 122 -31.48 29.36 32.97
N GLY A 123 -30.96 29.56 31.75
CA GLY A 123 -30.33 28.52 30.95
C GLY A 123 -31.30 27.53 30.30
N ASN A 124 -32.61 27.73 30.44
CA ASN A 124 -33.62 26.81 29.91
C ASN A 124 -33.70 26.88 28.39
N VAL A 125 -33.79 25.71 27.74
CA VAL A 125 -33.79 25.58 26.28
C VAL A 125 -35.19 25.33 25.74
N TYR A 126 -35.57 26.09 24.72
CA TYR A 126 -36.88 26.08 24.08
C TYR A 126 -36.77 25.99 22.56
N ALA A 127 -37.84 25.51 21.91
CA ALA A 127 -38.06 25.80 20.50
C ALA A 127 -38.38 27.30 20.36
N TYR A 128 -37.81 27.95 19.35
CA TYR A 128 -38.04 29.38 19.12
C TYR A 128 -39.52 29.71 18.96
N GLU A 129 -40.30 28.81 18.33
CA GLU A 129 -41.74 28.95 18.18
C GLU A 129 -42.47 29.19 19.51
N ALA A 130 -42.06 28.48 20.58
CA ALA A 130 -42.66 28.63 21.90
C ALA A 130 -42.42 30.04 22.46
N VAL A 131 -41.16 30.50 22.38
CA VAL A 131 -40.76 31.84 22.86
C VAL A 131 -41.37 32.93 21.98
N GLU A 132 -41.48 32.71 20.68
CA GLU A 132 -42.08 33.67 19.75
C GLU A 132 -43.58 33.87 20.06
N GLN A 133 -44.32 32.78 20.22
CA GLN A 133 -45.77 32.84 20.45
C GLN A 133 -46.11 33.33 21.86
N LEU A 134 -45.45 32.78 22.89
CA LEU A 134 -45.84 32.99 24.29
C LEU A 134 -45.14 34.17 24.96
N ASN A 135 -43.96 34.58 24.47
CA ASN A 135 -43.21 35.70 25.06
C ASN A 135 -43.17 36.92 24.14
N ILE A 136 -42.70 36.76 22.90
CA ILE A 136 -42.47 37.89 22.00
C ILE A 136 -43.79 38.51 21.53
N LYS A 137 -44.72 37.70 21.01
CA LYS A 137 -46.03 38.18 20.52
C LYS A 137 -46.93 38.65 21.66
N ALA A 138 -46.91 37.97 22.80
CA ALA A 138 -47.65 38.34 23.99
C ALA A 138 -47.03 39.49 24.80
N LYS A 139 -45.81 39.94 24.44
CA LYS A 139 -45.00 40.92 25.20
C LYS A 139 -44.80 40.55 26.67
N ASN A 140 -44.75 39.24 26.97
CA ASN A 140 -44.54 38.71 28.30
C ASN A 140 -43.14 38.11 28.42
N PHE A 141 -42.18 38.85 28.98
CA PHE A 141 -40.79 38.42 29.08
C PHE A 141 -40.49 37.76 30.44
N ARG A 142 -41.18 36.66 30.71
CA ARG A 142 -40.92 35.77 31.84
C ARG A 142 -40.66 34.35 31.35
N ASP A 143 -39.69 33.66 31.96
CA ASP A 143 -39.34 32.30 31.59
C ASP A 143 -40.56 31.38 31.69
N LEU A 144 -40.78 30.57 30.65
CA LEU A 144 -41.96 29.71 30.52
C LEU A 144 -42.04 28.56 31.54
N LEU A 145 -40.93 28.22 32.21
CA LEU A 145 -40.87 27.18 33.24
C LEU A 145 -40.75 27.74 34.65
N THR A 146 -39.90 28.75 34.83
CA THR A 146 -39.53 29.25 36.17
C THR A 146 -40.14 30.61 36.52
N ASP A 147 -40.85 31.25 35.59
CA ASP A 147 -41.44 32.59 35.72
C ASP A 147 -40.43 33.72 36.04
N GLU A 148 -39.13 33.47 35.83
CA GLU A 148 -38.09 34.48 36.05
C GLU A 148 -38.13 35.55 34.95
N PRO A 149 -38.07 36.85 35.31
CA PRO A 149 -38.08 37.93 34.33
C PRO A 149 -36.78 37.94 33.52
N PHE A 150 -36.89 38.15 32.20
CA PHE A 150 -35.74 38.29 31.31
C PHE A 150 -35.97 39.39 30.27
N SER A 151 -34.93 39.80 29.55
CA SER A 151 -35.04 40.80 28.48
C SER A 151 -34.92 40.18 27.09
N ARG A 152 -35.33 40.88 26.04
CA ARG A 152 -35.17 40.38 24.66
C ARG A 152 -33.70 40.09 24.30
N GLN A 153 -32.74 40.76 24.93
CA GLN A 153 -31.30 40.56 24.71
C GLN A 153 -30.76 39.28 25.38
N ASP A 154 -31.56 38.69 26.27
CA ASP A 154 -31.22 37.45 26.98
C ASP A 154 -31.66 36.21 26.22
N ILE A 155 -32.32 36.36 25.07
CA ILE A 155 -32.66 35.26 24.17
C ILE A 155 -31.43 34.93 23.33
N ILE A 156 -30.83 33.77 23.57
CA ILE A 156 -29.64 33.28 22.89
C ILE A 156 -30.05 32.25 21.85
N THR A 157 -29.66 32.46 20.59
CA THR A 157 -29.92 31.52 19.50
C THR A 157 -28.83 30.44 19.46
N LEU A 158 -29.21 29.22 19.86
CA LEU A 158 -28.32 28.06 19.86
C LEU A 158 -28.20 27.44 18.48
N GLN A 159 -29.28 27.38 17.71
CA GLN A 159 -29.26 26.77 16.38
C GLN A 159 -30.32 27.42 15.52
N ASP A 160 -29.91 27.94 14.37
CA ASP A 160 -30.79 28.51 13.35
C ASP A 160 -30.69 27.68 12.06
N PRO A 161 -31.81 27.13 11.54
CA PRO A 161 -31.80 26.39 10.27
C PRO A 161 -31.50 27.28 9.06
N THR A 162 -31.68 28.59 9.17
CA THR A 162 -31.46 29.54 8.07
C THR A 162 -30.00 30.03 7.99
N ASN A 163 -29.29 30.05 9.12
CA ASN A 163 -27.89 30.47 9.19
C ASN A 163 -26.96 29.28 9.47
N LEU A 164 -26.46 28.69 8.38
CA LEU A 164 -25.72 27.42 8.41
C LEU A 164 -24.21 27.59 8.66
N ASP A 165 -23.66 28.79 8.50
CA ASP A 165 -22.21 29.03 8.54
C ASP A 165 -21.62 28.96 9.96
N LYS A 166 -22.43 29.28 10.97
CA LYS A 166 -22.03 29.31 12.39
C LYS A 166 -21.54 27.96 12.93
N PHE A 167 -22.04 26.85 12.39
CA PHE A 167 -21.75 25.49 12.87
C PHE A 167 -21.00 24.62 11.85
N ASN A 168 -20.33 25.26 10.90
CA ASN A 168 -19.45 24.56 9.98
C ASN A 168 -18.14 24.20 10.68
N VAL A 169 -17.89 22.90 10.87
CA VAL A 169 -16.72 22.38 11.60
C VAL A 169 -15.40 22.82 10.96
N SER A 170 -15.36 22.98 9.63
CA SER A 170 -14.16 23.44 8.93
C SER A 170 -13.79 24.89 9.26
N ASN A 171 -14.75 25.67 9.79
CA ASN A 171 -14.54 27.07 10.10
C ASN A 171 -14.01 27.32 11.51
N PHE A 172 -14.09 26.33 12.40
CA PHE A 172 -13.67 26.49 13.79
C PHE A 172 -12.18 26.79 13.92
N PHE A 173 -11.85 27.77 14.76
CA PHE A 173 -10.48 28.25 14.96
C PHE A 173 -9.50 27.14 15.37
N HIS A 174 -9.89 26.29 16.32
CA HIS A 174 -9.05 25.18 16.77
C HIS A 174 -8.81 24.12 15.67
N VAL A 175 -9.78 23.90 14.78
CA VAL A 175 -9.65 22.97 13.64
C VAL A 175 -8.74 23.56 12.57
N LYS A 176 -8.92 24.83 12.20
CA LYS A 176 -8.07 25.53 11.21
C LYS A 176 -6.60 25.58 11.63
N ASN A 177 -6.35 25.81 12.91
CA ASN A 177 -5.01 25.98 13.45
C ASN A 177 -4.43 24.68 14.03
N ASN A 178 -5.13 23.55 13.89
CA ASN A 178 -4.73 22.25 14.47
C ASN A 178 -4.39 22.31 15.97
N ILE A 179 -5.11 23.15 16.73
CA ILE A 179 -4.90 23.33 18.17
C ILE A 179 -5.74 22.28 18.89
N LYS A 180 -5.09 21.43 19.68
CA LYS A 180 -5.74 20.39 20.50
C LYS A 180 -5.35 20.57 21.96
N ILE A 181 -6.31 20.34 22.85
CA ILE A 181 -5.98 20.10 24.27
C ILE A 181 -5.48 18.67 24.34
N THR A 182 -4.19 18.54 24.54
CA THR A 182 -3.58 17.32 25.05
C THR A 182 -3.83 17.25 26.55
N ASP A 183 -4.37 16.12 27.01
CA ASP A 183 -4.53 15.85 28.43
C ASP A 183 -3.13 15.77 29.06
N PRO A 184 -2.82 16.52 30.14
CA PRO A 184 -1.49 16.48 30.76
C PRO A 184 -1.08 15.08 31.21
N ASP A 185 -2.03 14.19 31.48
CA ASP A 185 -1.76 12.79 31.81
C ASP A 185 -1.51 11.92 30.57
N GLU A 186 -2.12 12.24 29.41
CA GLU A 186 -1.79 11.62 28.13
C GLU A 186 -0.40 12.04 27.61
N GLU A 187 0.00 13.29 27.84
CA GLU A 187 1.37 13.74 27.51
C GLU A 187 2.42 13.02 28.36
N LYS A 188 2.15 12.87 29.66
CA LYS A 188 3.01 12.08 30.54
C LYS A 188 3.02 10.61 30.14
N ALA A 189 1.89 10.04 29.74
CA ALA A 189 1.81 8.66 29.26
C ALA A 189 2.51 8.43 27.91
N LYS A 190 2.54 9.43 27.02
CA LYS A 190 3.28 9.38 25.76
C LYS A 190 4.79 9.50 25.98
N GLN A 191 5.21 10.28 26.98
CA GLN A 191 6.62 10.48 27.30
C GLN A 191 7.20 9.31 28.09
N ASP A 192 6.40 8.72 29.00
CA ASP A 192 6.81 7.60 29.83
C ASP A 192 6.05 6.31 29.43
N PRO A 193 6.69 5.36 28.71
CA PRO A 193 6.11 4.05 28.41
C PRO A 193 5.70 3.23 29.65
N SER A 194 6.16 3.65 30.84
CA SER A 194 5.92 3.03 32.13
C SER A 194 4.89 3.77 33.00
N TYR A 195 4.23 4.81 32.48
CA TYR A 195 3.25 5.61 33.22
C TYR A 195 2.04 4.78 33.72
N TYR A 196 1.47 3.92 32.87
CA TYR A 196 0.35 3.04 33.26
C TYR A 196 0.77 1.80 34.05
N LEU A 197 2.08 1.51 34.15
CA LEU A 197 2.60 0.35 34.89
C LEU A 197 2.63 0.57 36.41
N LYS A 198 2.49 1.83 36.87
CA LYS A 198 2.64 2.20 38.30
C LYS A 198 1.57 1.58 39.22
N ASN A 199 0.43 1.15 38.69
CA ASN A 199 -0.65 0.51 39.47
C ASN A 199 -0.67 -1.02 39.33
N THR A 200 0.36 -1.64 38.75
CA THR A 200 0.41 -3.09 38.50
C THR A 200 1.24 -3.81 39.56
N ASN A 201 0.92 -5.07 39.81
CA ASN A 201 1.54 -5.92 40.83
C ASN A 201 3.06 -6.07 40.57
N THR A 202 3.89 -6.14 41.62
CA THR A 202 5.36 -6.07 41.50
C THR A 202 5.94 -7.12 40.55
N GLU A 203 5.44 -8.35 40.60
CA GLU A 203 5.85 -9.46 39.72
C GLU A 203 5.58 -9.18 38.24
N THR A 204 4.43 -8.58 37.91
CA THR A 204 4.09 -8.23 36.51
C THR A 204 4.99 -7.13 35.95
N ARG A 205 5.54 -6.29 36.83
CA ARG A 205 6.46 -5.21 36.44
C ARG A 205 7.85 -5.76 36.12
N GLU A 206 8.30 -6.77 36.86
CA GLU A 206 9.58 -7.45 36.63
C GLU A 206 9.52 -8.28 35.34
N THR A 207 8.45 -9.05 35.11
CA THR A 207 8.29 -9.82 33.87
C THR A 207 8.16 -8.94 32.64
N LEU A 208 7.47 -7.79 32.73
CA LEU A 208 7.42 -6.82 31.64
C LEU A 208 8.77 -6.16 31.40
N GLN A 209 9.59 -5.91 32.43
CA GLN A 209 10.96 -5.39 32.25
C GLN A 209 11.89 -6.41 31.58
N GLU A 210 11.76 -7.69 31.88
CA GLU A 210 12.47 -8.76 31.16
C GLU A 210 11.99 -8.86 29.71
N LEU A 211 10.68 -8.82 29.48
CA LEU A 211 10.10 -8.79 28.13
C LEU A 211 10.59 -7.57 27.35
N TYR A 212 10.63 -6.36 27.92
CA TYR A 212 11.16 -5.17 27.24
C TYR A 212 12.66 -5.26 26.94
N LYS A 213 13.45 -6.00 27.73
CA LYS A 213 14.86 -6.30 27.41
C LYS A 213 14.98 -7.31 26.27
N GLU A 214 14.05 -8.25 26.17
CA GLU A 214 14.01 -9.26 25.10
C GLU A 214 13.33 -8.75 23.82
N PHE A 215 12.49 -7.71 23.90
CA PHE A 215 11.66 -7.24 22.80
C PHE A 215 12.45 -6.36 21.82
N LYS A 216 12.93 -6.96 20.73
CA LYS A 216 13.59 -6.30 19.58
C LYS A 216 12.62 -5.57 18.63
N GLY A 217 11.56 -4.96 19.16
CA GLY A 217 10.51 -4.32 18.35
C GLY A 217 10.99 -3.12 17.53
N ASP A 218 11.86 -2.29 18.11
CA ASP A 218 12.40 -1.10 17.44
C ASP A 218 13.35 -1.45 16.29
N GLU A 219 14.07 -2.58 16.36
CA GLU A 219 14.88 -3.08 15.24
C GLU A 219 14.00 -3.50 14.06
N VAL A 220 12.84 -4.11 14.34
CA VAL A 220 11.87 -4.52 13.32
C VAL A 220 11.20 -3.30 12.68
N LEU A 221 10.84 -2.28 13.47
CA LEU A 221 10.27 -1.04 12.95
C LEU A 221 11.28 -0.23 12.13
N ALA A 222 12.53 -0.13 12.62
CA ALA A 222 13.64 0.48 11.90
C ALA A 222 13.97 -0.27 10.60
N ALA A 223 13.88 -1.60 10.58
CA ALA A 223 14.04 -2.39 9.36
C ALA A 223 12.93 -2.13 8.33
N THR A 224 11.70 -1.87 8.77
CA THR A 224 10.59 -1.51 7.87
C THR A 224 10.66 -0.06 7.34
N MET A 225 11.30 0.86 8.05
CA MET A 225 11.45 2.27 7.64
C MET A 225 12.73 2.55 6.83
N ARG A 226 13.69 1.62 6.80
CA ARG A 226 14.86 1.73 5.91
C ARG A 226 14.39 1.63 4.46
N VAL A 227 14.66 2.69 3.70
CA VAL A 227 14.59 2.68 2.23
C VAL A 227 15.35 1.44 1.75
N PRO A 228 14.80 0.62 0.83
CA PRO A 228 15.46 -0.59 0.37
C PRO A 228 16.90 -0.23 -0.04
N GLU A 229 17.87 -0.85 0.63
CA GLU A 229 19.28 -0.62 0.35
C GLU A 229 19.52 -0.85 -1.14
N LYS A 230 20.20 0.09 -1.81
CA LYS A 230 20.53 -0.07 -3.23
C LYS A 230 21.34 -1.35 -3.38
N THR A 231 20.74 -2.38 -3.98
CA THR A 231 21.43 -3.63 -4.31
C THR A 231 22.61 -3.31 -5.21
N LYS A 232 23.83 -3.68 -4.79
CA LYS A 232 25.03 -3.47 -5.60
C LYS A 232 24.88 -4.25 -6.91
N VAL A 233 24.99 -3.55 -8.04
CA VAL A 233 24.84 -4.15 -9.37
C VAL A 233 26.22 -4.60 -9.86
N ASP A 234 26.44 -5.91 -9.87
CA ASP A 234 27.62 -6.51 -10.49
C ASP A 234 27.40 -6.73 -12.00
N LYS A 235 28.48 -7.01 -12.75
CA LYS A 235 28.38 -7.34 -14.19
C LYS A 235 27.49 -8.55 -14.47
N LEU A 236 27.47 -9.52 -13.57
CA LEU A 236 26.60 -10.71 -13.66
C LEU A 236 25.13 -10.38 -13.41
N ASN A 237 24.86 -9.37 -12.58
CA ASN A 237 23.53 -9.02 -12.13
C ASN A 237 22.93 -7.81 -12.86
N ALA A 238 23.65 -7.25 -13.83
CA ALA A 238 23.19 -6.12 -14.63
C ALA A 238 22.17 -6.59 -15.68
N ALA A 239 20.94 -6.08 -15.59
CA ALA A 239 19.94 -6.29 -16.62
C ALA A 239 20.30 -5.56 -17.91
N HIS A 240 19.75 -6.05 -19.03
CA HIS A 240 19.86 -5.37 -20.33
C HIS A 240 19.08 -4.05 -20.39
N TYR A 241 18.21 -3.78 -19.41
CA TYR A 241 17.42 -2.56 -19.31
C TYR A 241 17.88 -1.71 -18.12
N SER A 242 17.68 -0.39 -18.21
CA SER A 242 18.04 0.56 -17.16
C SER A 242 16.98 0.65 -16.06
N THR A 243 17.35 1.22 -14.91
CA THR A 243 16.41 1.49 -13.79
C THR A 243 15.34 2.53 -14.14
N GLY A 244 15.48 3.25 -15.25
CA GLY A 244 14.55 4.30 -15.68
C GLY A 244 14.60 5.58 -14.85
N LYS A 245 15.44 5.65 -13.80
CA LYS A 245 15.51 6.79 -12.89
C LYS A 245 16.05 8.07 -13.54
N VAL A 246 17.03 7.95 -14.43
CA VAL A 246 17.53 9.10 -15.22
C VAL A 246 16.38 9.74 -15.99
N SER A 247 15.60 8.93 -16.72
CA SER A 247 14.44 9.40 -17.48
C SER A 247 13.33 9.95 -16.57
N ALA A 248 13.04 9.28 -15.46
CA ALA A 248 12.03 9.73 -14.50
C ALA A 248 12.41 11.07 -13.87
N SER A 249 13.67 11.22 -13.45
CA SER A 249 14.20 12.46 -12.86
C SER A 249 14.25 13.62 -13.86
N PHE A 250 14.45 13.33 -15.15
CA PHE A 250 14.40 14.34 -16.20
C PHE A 250 12.96 14.87 -16.41
N THR A 251 11.96 14.02 -16.25
CA THR A 251 10.54 14.37 -16.48
C THR A 251 9.77 14.82 -15.25
N SER A 252 10.29 14.61 -14.04
CA SER A 252 9.59 14.87 -12.78
C SER A 252 10.22 16.01 -11.99
N THR A 253 9.40 16.97 -11.56
CA THR A 253 9.85 18.08 -10.70
C THR A 253 10.01 17.69 -9.23
N ALA A 254 9.53 16.50 -8.84
CA ALA A 254 9.57 16.02 -7.45
C ALA A 254 10.72 15.04 -7.16
N MET A 255 11.49 14.65 -8.19
CA MET A 255 12.62 13.72 -8.04
C MET A 255 13.96 14.44 -8.10
N VAL A 256 14.96 13.87 -7.42
CA VAL A 256 16.34 14.35 -7.50
C VAL A 256 16.89 14.04 -8.91
N PRO A 257 17.51 15.01 -9.60
CA PRO A 257 18.13 14.77 -10.90
C PRO A 257 19.21 13.69 -10.83
N GLU A 258 19.04 12.59 -11.56
CA GLU A 258 20.05 11.54 -11.71
C GLU A 258 20.68 11.61 -13.10
N THR A 259 22.02 11.67 -13.17
CA THR A 259 22.78 11.84 -14.43
C THR A 259 23.46 10.56 -14.92
N LYS A 260 23.44 9.49 -14.12
CA LYS A 260 24.11 8.23 -14.43
C LYS A 260 23.09 7.16 -14.76
N HIS A 261 23.17 6.59 -15.96
CA HIS A 261 22.38 5.42 -16.32
C HIS A 261 22.90 4.18 -15.59
N GLU A 262 22.14 3.73 -14.61
CA GLU A 262 22.39 2.46 -13.92
C GLU A 262 21.53 1.36 -14.58
N ALA A 263 22.17 0.23 -14.89
CA ALA A 263 21.45 -0.99 -15.28
C ALA A 263 20.59 -1.45 -14.10
N ALA A 264 19.38 -1.92 -14.37
CA ALA A 264 18.56 -2.49 -13.31
C ALA A 264 19.24 -3.77 -12.77
N ALA A 265 19.18 -3.99 -11.46
CA ALA A 265 19.62 -5.26 -10.87
C ALA A 265 18.63 -6.35 -11.27
N ILE A 266 19.13 -7.47 -11.78
CA ILE A 266 18.36 -8.72 -11.83
C ILE A 266 18.26 -9.25 -10.38
N ASP A 267 17.19 -9.97 -10.05
CA ASP A 267 17.12 -10.65 -8.75
C ASP A 267 18.15 -11.79 -8.70
N GLU A 268 18.86 -11.94 -7.58
CA GLU A 268 19.90 -12.98 -7.43
C GLU A 268 19.34 -14.40 -7.68
N ASP A 269 18.08 -14.65 -7.30
CA ASP A 269 17.38 -15.91 -7.57
C ASP A 269 17.29 -16.21 -9.07
N VAL A 270 16.99 -15.20 -9.90
CA VAL A 270 16.87 -15.36 -11.36
C VAL A 270 18.24 -15.62 -11.99
N LEU A 271 19.29 -15.00 -11.46
CA LEU A 271 20.66 -15.28 -11.89
C LEU A 271 21.05 -16.72 -11.51
N ARG A 272 20.78 -17.13 -10.27
CA ARG A 272 21.05 -18.48 -9.76
C ARG A 272 20.44 -19.56 -10.65
N TYR A 273 19.19 -19.37 -11.03
CA TYR A 273 18.47 -20.33 -11.87
C TYR A 273 19.02 -20.49 -13.29
N ARG A 274 19.83 -19.54 -13.80
CA ARG A 274 20.50 -19.71 -15.11
C ARG A 274 21.63 -20.74 -15.08
N PHE A 275 22.24 -20.95 -13.91
CA PHE A 275 23.36 -21.87 -13.72
C PHE A 275 22.91 -23.28 -13.34
N VAL A 276 21.64 -23.44 -12.92
CA VAL A 276 21.04 -24.75 -12.61
C VAL A 276 20.72 -25.47 -13.92
N ARG A 277 21.58 -26.44 -14.29
CA ARG A 277 21.43 -27.30 -15.48
C ARG A 277 21.31 -28.80 -15.15
N LYS A 278 21.34 -29.13 -13.86
CA LYS A 278 21.29 -30.51 -13.37
C LYS A 278 19.95 -30.76 -12.71
N LYS A 279 19.43 -31.98 -12.89
CA LYS A 279 18.25 -32.47 -12.19
C LYS A 279 18.59 -32.78 -10.72
N GLY A 280 17.64 -32.51 -9.84
CA GLY A 280 17.74 -32.86 -8.42
C GLY A 280 17.18 -34.26 -8.15
N TYR A 281 17.70 -34.93 -7.11
CA TYR A 281 17.20 -36.22 -6.66
C TYR A 281 16.93 -36.19 -5.15
N VAL A 282 15.73 -36.58 -4.76
CA VAL A 282 15.28 -36.61 -3.36
C VAL A 282 14.65 -37.97 -3.07
N ARG A 283 14.96 -38.55 -1.91
CA ARG A 283 14.28 -39.72 -1.38
C ARG A 283 13.43 -39.34 -0.18
N LEU A 284 12.16 -39.72 -0.25
CA LEU A 284 11.24 -39.65 0.88
C LEU A 284 11.20 -41.03 1.53
N HIS A 285 11.61 -41.11 2.79
CA HIS A 285 11.40 -42.30 3.61
C HIS A 285 9.99 -42.20 4.18
N THR A 286 9.09 -43.08 3.77
CA THR A 286 7.71 -43.10 4.26
C THR A 286 7.44 -44.36 5.07
N SER A 287 6.39 -44.34 5.88
CA SER A 287 5.89 -45.52 6.60
C SER A 287 5.64 -46.76 5.72
N GLN A 288 5.34 -46.57 4.43
CA GLN A 288 5.08 -47.63 3.46
C GLN A 288 6.33 -47.99 2.61
N GLY A 289 7.47 -47.36 2.88
CA GLY A 289 8.75 -47.56 2.20
C GLY A 289 9.30 -46.30 1.52
N ASP A 290 10.37 -46.48 0.74
CA ASP A 290 11.09 -45.38 0.12
C ASP A 290 10.47 -44.95 -1.22
N LEU A 291 10.41 -43.64 -1.46
CA LEU A 291 10.06 -43.04 -2.75
C LEU A 291 11.20 -42.19 -3.27
N ASN A 292 11.69 -42.52 -4.47
CA ASN A 292 12.73 -41.75 -5.16
C ASN A 292 12.10 -40.78 -6.16
N LEU A 293 12.41 -39.50 -6.01
CA LEU A 293 11.90 -38.40 -6.82
C LEU A 293 13.02 -37.79 -7.66
N GLU A 294 12.76 -37.60 -8.95
CA GLU A 294 13.57 -36.80 -9.87
C GLU A 294 12.91 -35.44 -10.05
N LEU A 295 13.66 -34.37 -9.79
CA LEU A 295 13.19 -32.99 -9.85
C LEU A 295 13.71 -32.30 -11.12
N HIS A 296 12.81 -31.58 -11.81
CA HIS A 296 13.12 -30.84 -13.03
C HIS A 296 13.59 -29.41 -12.73
N CYS A 297 14.71 -29.30 -12.01
CA CYS A 297 15.27 -28.02 -11.54
C CYS A 297 15.55 -27.01 -12.66
N ASP A 298 15.90 -27.48 -13.87
CA ASP A 298 16.16 -26.62 -15.04
C ASP A 298 14.89 -25.90 -15.53
N LEU A 299 13.75 -26.59 -15.43
CA LEU A 299 12.48 -26.15 -15.97
C LEU A 299 11.67 -25.37 -14.94
N THR A 300 11.64 -25.85 -13.69
CA THR A 300 10.88 -25.27 -12.57
C THR A 300 11.80 -24.96 -11.39
N PRO A 301 12.72 -24.00 -11.57
CA PRO A 301 13.79 -23.78 -10.61
C PRO A 301 13.30 -23.25 -9.27
N LYS A 302 12.27 -22.40 -9.24
CA LYS A 302 11.77 -21.85 -7.97
C LYS A 302 11.05 -22.92 -7.17
N THR A 303 10.27 -23.75 -7.85
CA THR A 303 9.51 -24.83 -7.22
C THR A 303 10.44 -25.91 -6.64
N CYS A 304 11.45 -26.33 -7.41
CA CYS A 304 12.42 -27.32 -6.95
C CYS A 304 13.31 -26.79 -5.81
N GLU A 305 13.70 -25.51 -5.84
CA GLU A 305 14.47 -24.89 -4.76
C GLU A 305 13.67 -24.89 -3.46
N ASN A 306 12.38 -24.51 -3.52
CA ASN A 306 11.48 -24.57 -2.37
C ASN A 306 11.43 -25.97 -1.77
N PHE A 307 11.23 -26.99 -2.62
CA PHE A 307 11.14 -28.37 -2.18
C PHE A 307 12.44 -28.87 -1.53
N ILE A 308 13.59 -28.67 -2.18
CA ILE A 308 14.90 -29.11 -1.66
C ILE A 308 15.24 -28.40 -0.34
N LYS A 309 15.00 -27.10 -0.24
CA LYS A 309 15.28 -26.35 1.00
C LYS A 309 14.37 -26.78 2.15
N LEU A 310 13.10 -27.09 1.88
CA LEU A 310 12.18 -27.63 2.88
C LEU A 310 12.61 -29.03 3.34
N CYS A 311 13.07 -29.89 2.42
CA CYS A 311 13.67 -31.19 2.78
C CYS A 311 14.91 -31.02 3.66
N LYS A 312 15.84 -30.12 3.30
CA LYS A 312 17.06 -29.85 4.09
C LYS A 312 16.75 -29.32 5.50
N ARG A 313 15.69 -28.53 5.65
CA ARG A 313 15.21 -28.03 6.95
C ARG A 313 14.42 -29.07 7.75
N ARG A 314 14.27 -30.31 7.25
CA ARG A 314 13.46 -31.36 7.88
C ARG A 314 12.00 -30.94 8.08
N TYR A 315 11.49 -30.09 7.19
CA TYR A 315 10.12 -29.56 7.29
C TYR A 315 9.05 -30.63 7.04
N TYR A 316 9.38 -31.63 6.21
CA TYR A 316 8.48 -32.73 5.88
C TYR A 316 8.58 -33.93 6.83
N ASP A 317 9.51 -33.90 7.79
CA ASP A 317 9.71 -35.00 8.73
C ASP A 317 8.49 -35.08 9.68
N GLY A 318 7.86 -36.25 9.75
CA GLY A 318 6.62 -36.48 10.50
C GLY A 318 5.34 -35.99 9.80
N THR A 319 5.42 -35.47 8.58
CA THR A 319 4.21 -34.97 7.88
C THR A 319 3.41 -36.11 7.27
N ILE A 320 2.07 -35.98 7.29
CA ILE A 320 1.15 -37.00 6.80
C ILE A 320 0.64 -36.68 5.38
N PHE A 321 0.25 -37.73 4.66
CA PHE A 321 -0.57 -37.62 3.46
C PHE A 321 -2.04 -37.53 3.88
N HIS A 322 -2.52 -36.30 4.07
CA HIS A 322 -3.84 -36.01 4.61
C HIS A 322 -4.97 -36.20 3.59
N ARG A 323 -4.67 -36.44 2.31
CA ARG A 323 -5.69 -36.67 1.27
C ARG A 323 -5.21 -37.69 0.25
N SER A 324 -5.97 -38.76 0.05
CA SER A 324 -5.69 -39.81 -0.93
C SER A 324 -6.97 -40.18 -1.69
N ILE A 325 -6.97 -39.91 -3.00
CA ILE A 325 -8.06 -40.28 -3.90
C ILE A 325 -7.53 -41.34 -4.86
N ARG A 326 -8.05 -42.56 -4.72
CA ARG A 326 -7.68 -43.71 -5.55
C ARG A 326 -7.83 -43.40 -7.04
N ASN A 327 -6.88 -43.85 -7.85
CA ASN A 327 -6.77 -43.58 -9.30
C ASN A 327 -6.59 -42.09 -9.69
N PHE A 328 -6.47 -41.18 -8.73
CA PHE A 328 -6.33 -39.75 -9.02
C PHE A 328 -5.01 -39.20 -8.47
N VAL A 329 -4.97 -38.80 -7.21
CA VAL A 329 -3.79 -38.19 -6.58
C VAL A 329 -3.71 -38.52 -5.09
N ILE A 330 -2.49 -38.50 -4.57
CA ILE A 330 -2.21 -38.47 -3.14
C ILE A 330 -1.48 -37.18 -2.79
N GLN A 331 -1.99 -36.44 -1.79
CA GLN A 331 -1.55 -35.11 -1.42
C GLN A 331 -1.01 -35.10 0.02
N GLY A 332 0.11 -34.39 0.19
CA GLY A 332 0.84 -34.26 1.46
C GLY A 332 1.61 -32.95 1.52
N GLY A 333 2.60 -32.88 2.43
CA GLY A 333 3.43 -31.68 2.61
C GLY A 333 2.79 -30.57 3.44
N ASP A 334 1.76 -30.91 4.23
CA ASP A 334 1.16 -30.03 5.23
C ASP A 334 1.60 -30.45 6.65
N PRO A 335 2.39 -29.64 7.37
CA PRO A 335 2.82 -29.97 8.72
C PRO A 335 1.70 -29.96 9.75
N THR A 336 0.59 -29.25 9.50
CA THR A 336 -0.57 -29.26 10.42
C THR A 336 -1.48 -30.46 10.17
N GLY A 337 -1.33 -31.14 9.02
CA GLY A 337 -2.18 -32.26 8.61
C GLY A 337 -3.63 -31.88 8.30
N THR A 338 -4.00 -30.59 8.34
CA THR A 338 -5.39 -30.12 8.15
C THR A 338 -5.79 -30.05 6.68
N GLY A 339 -4.81 -29.96 5.77
CA GLY A 339 -4.96 -29.80 4.32
C GLY A 339 -5.01 -28.35 3.85
N THR A 340 -4.97 -27.39 4.76
CA THR A 340 -4.98 -25.95 4.48
C THR A 340 -3.70 -25.25 4.92
N GLY A 341 -2.84 -25.94 5.65
CA GLY A 341 -1.60 -25.40 6.20
C GLY A 341 -0.45 -25.42 5.20
N GLY A 342 0.76 -25.23 5.72
CA GLY A 342 1.98 -25.21 4.93
C GLY A 342 2.41 -23.81 4.52
N GLU A 343 3.72 -23.58 4.52
CA GLU A 343 4.37 -22.34 4.14
C GLU A 343 5.52 -22.62 3.17
N SER A 344 5.79 -21.69 2.26
CA SER A 344 6.98 -21.82 1.40
C SER A 344 8.24 -21.55 2.23
N TYR A 345 9.41 -21.89 1.68
CA TYR A 345 10.70 -21.54 2.28
C TYR A 345 10.84 -20.03 2.56
N TRP A 346 10.23 -19.18 1.73
CA TRP A 346 10.28 -17.72 1.83
C TRP A 346 9.16 -17.13 2.70
N GLY A 347 8.30 -17.96 3.31
CA GLY A 347 7.12 -17.55 4.08
C GLY A 347 5.94 -17.04 3.23
N LYS A 348 6.22 -16.46 2.05
CA LYS A 348 5.18 -15.98 1.12
C LYS A 348 4.85 -17.01 0.03
N PRO A 349 3.60 -17.08 -0.46
CA PRO A 349 3.28 -17.90 -1.62
C PRO A 349 4.10 -17.49 -2.85
N PHE A 350 4.44 -18.45 -3.72
CA PHE A 350 5.24 -18.18 -4.92
C PHE A 350 4.51 -18.52 -6.23
N LYS A 351 5.04 -17.95 -7.32
CA LYS A 351 4.48 -18.03 -8.68
C LYS A 351 4.39 -19.46 -9.21
N ASP A 352 3.45 -19.69 -10.12
CA ASP A 352 3.36 -20.92 -10.89
C ASP A 352 4.41 -20.96 -12.01
N GLU A 353 4.93 -22.14 -12.30
CA GLU A 353 5.96 -22.35 -13.34
C GLU A 353 5.48 -23.39 -14.37
N PHE A 354 4.51 -23.01 -15.20
CA PHE A 354 4.00 -23.91 -16.24
C PHE A 354 4.95 -24.02 -17.43
N ARG A 355 5.22 -25.25 -17.87
CA ARG A 355 6.04 -25.54 -19.06
C ARG A 355 5.23 -26.36 -20.06
N PRO A 356 5.32 -26.07 -21.37
CA PRO A 356 4.58 -26.82 -22.39
C PRO A 356 5.02 -28.28 -22.48
N ASN A 357 6.26 -28.57 -22.09
CA ASN A 357 6.85 -29.91 -22.17
C ASN A 357 6.47 -30.78 -20.95
N LEU A 358 5.91 -30.20 -19.90
CA LEU A 358 5.50 -30.89 -18.69
C LEU A 358 3.97 -30.96 -18.65
N SER A 359 3.45 -32.18 -18.70
CA SER A 359 2.02 -32.47 -18.54
C SER A 359 1.84 -33.58 -17.51
N HIS A 360 0.67 -33.67 -16.90
CA HIS A 360 0.29 -34.76 -16.00
C HIS A 360 -0.04 -36.02 -16.81
N THR A 361 0.89 -36.47 -17.65
CA THR A 361 0.77 -37.69 -18.45
C THR A 361 1.60 -38.78 -17.81
N GLY A 362 0.95 -39.86 -17.37
CA GLY A 362 1.58 -40.98 -16.68
C GLY A 362 1.31 -41.00 -15.18
N ARG A 363 1.75 -42.08 -14.56
CA ARG A 363 1.72 -42.29 -13.11
C ARG A 363 3.00 -41.74 -12.48
N GLY A 364 2.88 -41.19 -11.28
CA GLY A 364 4.01 -40.72 -10.49
C GLY A 364 4.48 -39.32 -10.89
N ILE A 365 3.61 -38.46 -11.43
CA ILE A 365 3.97 -37.05 -11.67
C ILE A 365 3.85 -36.28 -10.36
N LEU A 366 4.87 -35.48 -10.04
CA LEU A 366 4.96 -34.69 -8.83
C LEU A 366 4.65 -33.22 -9.12
N SER A 367 3.64 -32.69 -8.44
CA SER A 367 3.11 -31.35 -8.67
C SER A 367 2.79 -30.61 -7.38
N MET A 368 2.81 -29.27 -7.42
CA MET A 368 2.43 -28.43 -6.27
C MET A 368 0.92 -28.31 -6.13
N ALA A 369 0.43 -28.42 -4.88
CA ALA A 369 -0.92 -28.04 -4.54
C ALA A 369 -1.01 -26.51 -4.35
N ASN A 370 -2.09 -25.91 -4.86
CA ASN A 370 -2.35 -24.48 -4.76
C ASN A 370 -3.84 -24.20 -4.52
N SER A 371 -4.17 -22.98 -4.13
CA SER A 371 -5.55 -22.52 -3.89
C SER A 371 -5.97 -21.46 -4.90
N GLY A 372 -5.30 -21.40 -6.05
CA GLY A 372 -5.45 -20.38 -7.09
C GLY A 372 -4.12 -20.01 -7.74
N PRO A 373 -4.14 -19.13 -8.75
CA PRO A 373 -2.93 -18.75 -9.49
C PRO A 373 -1.87 -18.11 -8.57
N ASN A 374 -0.62 -18.55 -8.70
CA ASN A 374 0.56 -18.05 -7.98
C ASN A 374 0.49 -18.17 -6.45
N THR A 375 -0.17 -19.22 -5.95
CA THR A 375 -0.34 -19.45 -4.49
C THR A 375 0.38 -20.70 -3.98
N ASN A 376 1.50 -21.10 -4.61
CA ASN A 376 2.24 -22.30 -4.19
C ASN A 376 2.89 -22.09 -2.81
N LYS A 377 2.83 -23.11 -1.95
CA LYS A 377 3.40 -23.11 -0.59
C LYS A 377 4.34 -24.32 -0.38
N SER A 378 4.05 -25.21 0.58
CA SER A 378 4.78 -26.48 0.79
C SER A 378 4.04 -27.71 0.29
N GLN A 379 2.71 -27.64 0.15
CA GLN A 379 1.92 -28.82 -0.17
C GLN A 379 2.17 -29.29 -1.61
N PHE A 380 2.27 -30.61 -1.78
CA PHE A 380 2.48 -31.25 -3.06
C PHE A 380 1.61 -32.51 -3.17
N PHE A 381 1.42 -32.98 -4.40
CA PHE A 381 0.73 -34.23 -4.66
C PHE A 381 1.44 -35.05 -5.72
N ILE A 382 1.21 -36.36 -5.67
CA ILE A 382 1.70 -37.34 -6.64
C ILE A 382 0.49 -37.92 -7.37
N THR A 383 0.55 -37.98 -8.69
CA THR A 383 -0.53 -38.57 -9.49
C THR A 383 -0.46 -40.08 -9.55
N PHE A 384 -1.62 -40.73 -9.49
CA PHE A 384 -1.74 -42.18 -9.70
C PHE A 384 -2.01 -42.54 -11.17
N ARG A 385 -2.57 -41.59 -11.94
CA ARG A 385 -2.92 -41.71 -13.36
C ARG A 385 -2.64 -40.40 -14.09
N SER A 386 -2.58 -40.47 -15.41
CA SER A 386 -2.64 -39.29 -16.28
C SER A 386 -3.88 -38.43 -15.98
N CYS A 387 -3.67 -37.14 -15.71
CA CYS A 387 -4.70 -36.18 -15.34
C CYS A 387 -4.55 -34.86 -16.11
N ALA A 388 -4.85 -34.87 -17.42
CA ALA A 388 -4.71 -33.69 -18.29
C ALA A 388 -5.49 -32.45 -17.81
N TYR A 389 -6.54 -32.63 -17.00
CA TYR A 389 -7.32 -31.53 -16.43
C TYR A 389 -6.53 -30.63 -15.45
N LEU A 390 -5.44 -31.15 -14.88
CA LEU A 390 -4.56 -30.45 -13.95
C LEU A 390 -3.45 -29.65 -14.67
N ASP A 391 -3.30 -29.84 -15.98
CA ASP A 391 -2.31 -29.12 -16.78
C ASP A 391 -2.59 -27.62 -16.77
N LYS A 392 -1.52 -26.81 -16.64
CA LYS A 392 -1.57 -25.36 -16.49
C LYS A 392 -2.35 -24.83 -15.28
N LYS A 393 -2.71 -25.70 -14.33
CA LYS A 393 -3.27 -25.32 -13.03
C LYS A 393 -2.30 -25.56 -11.90
N HIS A 394 -1.60 -26.70 -11.95
CA HIS A 394 -0.60 -27.08 -10.96
C HIS A 394 0.79 -27.13 -11.59
N THR A 395 1.76 -26.61 -10.87
CA THR A 395 3.16 -26.61 -11.32
C THR A 395 3.75 -28.00 -11.16
N ILE A 396 4.07 -28.65 -12.27
CA ILE A 396 4.77 -29.95 -12.29
C ILE A 396 6.26 -29.67 -12.11
N PHE A 397 6.87 -30.25 -11.09
CA PHE A 397 8.28 -30.00 -10.78
C PHE A 397 9.13 -31.26 -10.66
N GLY A 398 8.53 -32.44 -10.83
CA GLY A 398 9.27 -33.69 -10.83
C GLY A 398 8.43 -34.91 -11.18
N ARG A 399 9.05 -36.08 -11.02
CA ARG A 399 8.41 -37.39 -11.18
C ARG A 399 9.03 -38.42 -10.24
N VAL A 400 8.26 -39.45 -9.92
CA VAL A 400 8.74 -40.65 -9.22
C VAL A 400 9.57 -41.48 -10.20
N VAL A 401 10.78 -41.86 -9.79
CA VAL A 401 11.68 -42.72 -10.58
C VAL A 401 11.93 -44.08 -9.95
N GLY A 402 11.61 -44.24 -8.68
CA GLY A 402 11.73 -45.51 -7.95
C GLY A 402 10.81 -45.54 -6.74
N GLY A 403 10.42 -46.75 -6.32
CA GLY A 403 9.38 -46.94 -5.30
C GLY A 403 7.96 -46.94 -5.89
N PHE A 404 7.75 -47.46 -7.10
CA PHE A 404 6.38 -47.60 -7.63
C PHE A 404 5.55 -48.59 -6.81
N ASP A 405 6.19 -49.56 -6.17
CA ASP A 405 5.54 -50.51 -5.27
C ASP A 405 5.01 -49.80 -4.02
N THR A 406 5.79 -48.88 -3.44
CA THR A 406 5.39 -48.09 -2.27
C THR A 406 4.27 -47.11 -2.64
N LEU A 407 4.35 -46.47 -3.82
CA LEU A 407 3.25 -45.64 -4.34
C LEU A 407 1.95 -46.45 -4.52
N THR A 408 2.06 -47.72 -4.92
CA THR A 408 0.91 -48.63 -5.08
C THR A 408 0.37 -49.09 -3.73
N ALA A 409 1.24 -49.36 -2.75
CA ALA A 409 0.83 -49.64 -1.37
C ALA A 409 0.08 -48.45 -0.77
N MET A 410 0.57 -47.22 -0.96
CA MET A 410 -0.10 -45.99 -0.53
C MET A 410 -1.46 -45.78 -1.19
N GLU A 411 -1.63 -46.20 -2.45
CA GLU A 411 -2.92 -46.14 -3.17
C GLU A 411 -3.93 -47.20 -2.68
N ASN A 412 -3.45 -48.34 -2.20
CA ASN A 412 -4.29 -49.44 -1.74
C ASN A 412 -4.86 -49.20 -0.34
N VAL A 413 -4.32 -48.24 0.41
CA VAL A 413 -4.88 -47.82 1.71
C VAL A 413 -6.28 -47.24 1.49
N GLU A 414 -7.26 -47.75 2.22
CA GLU A 414 -8.63 -47.26 2.15
C GLU A 414 -8.74 -45.84 2.71
N SER A 415 -9.37 -44.93 1.96
CA SER A 415 -9.69 -43.57 2.40
C SER A 415 -11.15 -43.45 2.84
N ASP A 416 -11.43 -42.55 3.78
CA ASP A 416 -12.79 -42.15 4.14
C ASP A 416 -13.46 -41.41 2.96
N PRO A 417 -14.62 -41.88 2.45
CA PRO A 417 -15.31 -41.26 1.32
C PRO A 417 -15.81 -39.83 1.57
N LYS A 418 -15.91 -39.38 2.83
CA LYS A 418 -16.37 -38.02 3.15
C LYS A 418 -15.25 -36.99 3.23
N THR A 419 -14.07 -37.41 3.69
CA THR A 419 -12.94 -36.50 3.99
C THR A 419 -11.73 -36.75 3.09
N ASP A 420 -11.77 -37.78 2.24
CA ASP A 420 -10.66 -38.27 1.42
C ASP A 420 -9.40 -38.62 2.24
N ARG A 421 -9.51 -38.74 3.56
CA ARG A 421 -8.40 -39.05 4.47
C ARG A 421 -8.12 -40.55 4.52
N PRO A 422 -6.86 -40.99 4.35
CA PRO A 422 -6.49 -42.39 4.58
C PRO A 422 -6.89 -42.87 5.98
N LYS A 423 -7.45 -44.08 6.09
CA LYS A 423 -7.76 -44.71 7.39
C LYS A 423 -6.49 -45.10 8.13
N GLU A 424 -5.49 -45.58 7.40
CA GLU A 424 -4.15 -45.81 7.93
C GLU A 424 -3.28 -44.59 7.65
N GLU A 425 -2.62 -44.09 8.69
CA GLU A 425 -1.80 -42.89 8.58
C GLU A 425 -0.53 -43.17 7.76
N ILE A 426 -0.45 -42.54 6.59
CA ILE A 426 0.76 -42.58 5.77
C ILE A 426 1.58 -41.33 6.09
N ARG A 427 2.73 -41.52 6.73
CA ARG A 427 3.64 -40.43 7.12
C ARG A 427 4.98 -40.49 6.39
N ILE A 428 5.59 -39.33 6.20
CA ILE A 428 6.98 -39.14 5.79
C ILE A 428 7.83 -39.13 7.05
N GLU A 429 8.73 -40.10 7.21
CA GLU A 429 9.58 -40.22 8.39
C GLU A 429 10.80 -39.31 8.28
N SER A 430 11.44 -39.30 7.12
CA SER A 430 12.57 -38.42 6.84
C SER A 430 12.74 -38.15 5.35
N THR A 431 13.43 -37.05 5.03
CA THR A 431 13.75 -36.69 3.65
C THR A 431 15.25 -36.58 3.44
N THR A 432 15.77 -37.28 2.43
CA THR A 432 17.20 -37.29 2.08
C THR A 432 17.39 -36.70 0.69
N VAL A 433 18.17 -35.62 0.58
CA VAL A 433 18.53 -35.01 -0.71
C VAL A 433 19.84 -35.63 -1.20
N PHE A 434 19.79 -36.38 -2.31
CA PHE A 434 20.96 -37.04 -2.88
C PHE A 434 21.79 -36.11 -3.76
N VAL A 435 21.10 -35.30 -4.57
CA VAL A 435 21.74 -34.38 -5.52
C VAL A 435 21.06 -33.03 -5.34
N ASP A 436 21.81 -32.07 -4.79
CA ASP A 436 21.40 -30.66 -4.76
C ASP A 436 22.11 -29.87 -5.87
N PRO A 437 21.43 -29.55 -6.98
CA PRO A 437 22.02 -28.79 -8.07
C PRO A 437 22.23 -27.30 -7.72
N TYR A 438 21.64 -26.81 -6.63
CA TYR A 438 21.68 -25.40 -6.25
C TYR A 438 22.92 -25.03 -5.44
N GLU A 439 23.55 -25.98 -4.74
CA GLU A 439 24.83 -25.74 -4.04
C GLU A 439 25.98 -25.56 -5.04
N GLU A 440 26.00 -26.36 -6.10
CA GLU A 440 26.97 -26.22 -7.17
C GLU A 440 26.82 -24.87 -7.89
N ALA A 441 25.58 -24.44 -8.14
CA ALA A 441 25.30 -23.13 -8.76
C ALA A 441 25.77 -21.97 -7.87
N ASP A 442 25.54 -22.04 -6.55
CA ASP A 442 26.01 -21.02 -5.60
C ASP A 442 27.54 -20.95 -5.56
N ALA A 443 28.20 -22.11 -5.53
CA ALA A 443 29.65 -22.18 -5.54
C ALA A 443 30.24 -21.58 -6.83
N GLN A 444 29.62 -21.83 -7.99
CA GLN A 444 30.04 -21.24 -9.27
C GLN A 444 29.88 -19.72 -9.28
N ILE A 445 28.74 -19.20 -8.83
CA ILE A 445 28.49 -17.75 -8.77
C ILE A 445 29.46 -17.07 -7.80
N ALA A 446 29.72 -17.68 -6.63
CA ALA A 446 30.68 -17.17 -5.68
C ALA A 446 32.11 -17.14 -6.26
N ALA A 447 32.51 -18.18 -7.01
CA ALA A 447 33.80 -18.22 -7.68
C ALA A 447 33.93 -17.16 -8.78
N GLU A 448 32.92 -17.00 -9.63
CA GLU A 448 32.92 -15.97 -10.68
C GLU A 448 32.94 -14.55 -10.10
N ARG A 449 32.16 -14.29 -9.02
CA ARG A 449 32.18 -12.99 -8.32
C ARG A 449 33.55 -12.68 -7.74
N ARG A 450 34.21 -13.66 -7.11
CA ARG A 450 35.58 -13.49 -6.58
C ARG A 450 36.58 -13.16 -7.68
N MET A 451 36.57 -13.91 -8.78
CA MET A 451 37.46 -13.64 -9.92
C MET A 451 37.21 -12.25 -10.53
N GLN A 452 35.95 -11.80 -10.57
CA GLN A 452 35.62 -10.46 -11.06
C GLN A 452 36.12 -9.35 -10.14
N LEU A 453 35.98 -9.52 -8.82
CA LEU A 453 36.51 -8.56 -7.84
C LEU A 453 38.03 -8.43 -7.97
N GLU A 454 38.74 -9.56 -8.01
CA GLU A 454 40.19 -9.61 -8.21
C GLU A 454 40.61 -8.94 -9.53
N ALA A 455 39.87 -9.19 -10.62
CA ALA A 455 40.15 -8.55 -11.92
C ALA A 455 39.85 -7.04 -11.94
N THR A 456 38.84 -6.57 -11.20
CA THR A 456 38.56 -5.14 -11.06
C THR A 456 39.62 -4.43 -10.23
N GLU A 457 40.06 -5.03 -9.12
CA GLU A 457 41.13 -4.49 -8.27
C GLU A 457 42.47 -4.42 -9.04
N ALA A 458 42.77 -5.43 -9.86
CA ALA A 458 43.93 -5.42 -10.76
C ALA A 458 43.85 -4.31 -11.84
N ARG A 459 42.65 -4.02 -12.36
CA ARG A 459 42.45 -2.91 -13.32
C ARG A 459 42.53 -1.53 -12.65
N GLU A 460 42.02 -1.38 -11.44
CA GLU A 460 42.07 -0.11 -10.71
C GLU A 460 43.49 0.24 -10.25
N SER A 461 44.25 -0.76 -9.79
CA SER A 461 45.67 -0.59 -9.45
C SER A 461 46.49 -0.19 -10.68
N THR A 462 46.31 -0.83 -11.83
CA THR A 462 46.99 -0.45 -13.09
C THR A 462 46.55 0.93 -13.61
N ALA A 463 45.27 1.30 -13.48
CA ALA A 463 44.79 2.64 -13.86
C ALA A 463 45.38 3.75 -12.98
N LYS A 464 45.55 3.51 -11.67
CA LYS A 464 46.17 4.47 -10.74
C LYS A 464 47.67 4.67 -11.02
N THR A 465 48.38 3.67 -11.54
CA THR A 465 49.81 3.81 -11.94
C THR A 465 49.98 4.63 -13.23
N SER A 466 48.94 4.75 -14.06
CA SER A 466 48.99 5.48 -15.35
C SER A 466 48.52 6.95 -15.29
N GLN A 467 48.07 7.46 -14.14
CA GLN A 467 47.72 8.88 -13.99
C GLN A 467 48.92 9.72 -13.50
N ALA A 468 49.67 10.27 -14.45
CA ALA A 468 50.52 11.44 -14.20
C ALA A 468 49.63 12.67 -13.85
N PRO A 469 50.10 13.64 -13.05
CA PRO A 469 49.28 14.74 -12.58
C PRO A 469 48.98 15.71 -13.73
N GLN A 470 47.79 15.58 -14.34
CA GLN A 470 47.30 16.56 -15.29
C GLN A 470 46.67 17.74 -14.54
N GLY A 471 47.34 18.89 -14.63
CA GLY A 471 46.81 20.16 -14.18
C GLY A 471 45.47 20.48 -14.87
N SER A 472 44.57 21.07 -14.10
CA SER A 472 43.26 21.54 -14.52
C SER A 472 43.37 22.53 -15.69
N GLN A 473 43.08 22.09 -16.91
CA GLN A 473 42.77 22.98 -18.02
C GLN A 473 41.29 22.82 -18.36
N GLY A 474 40.53 23.90 -18.18
CA GLY A 474 39.11 23.97 -18.56
C GLY A 474 38.92 23.79 -20.08
N PRO A 475 37.64 23.75 -20.54
CA PRO A 475 37.32 23.53 -21.95
C PRO A 475 38.06 24.53 -22.86
N GLN A 476 38.71 24.03 -23.91
CA GLN A 476 39.49 24.85 -24.84
C GLN A 476 38.60 25.94 -25.46
N THR A 477 39.01 27.19 -25.31
CA THR A 477 38.33 28.34 -25.90
C THR A 477 38.98 28.68 -27.25
N TYR A 478 38.19 28.65 -28.32
CA TYR A 478 38.63 28.95 -29.69
C TYR A 478 38.42 30.42 -30.07
N ARG A 479 37.50 31.15 -29.41
CA ARG A 479 37.19 32.58 -29.68
C ARG A 479 36.77 33.32 -28.41
N GLN A 480 36.86 34.66 -28.42
CA GLN A 480 36.26 35.53 -27.40
C GLN A 480 34.91 36.08 -27.89
N GLY A 481 33.80 35.65 -27.28
CA GLY A 481 32.44 36.15 -27.56
C GLY A 481 31.38 35.07 -27.31
N VAL A 482 30.18 35.19 -27.85
CA VAL A 482 29.22 34.06 -27.89
C VAL A 482 29.76 33.03 -28.90
N GLY A 483 29.85 31.74 -28.51
CA GLY A 483 30.44 30.68 -29.34
C GLY A 483 31.90 30.32 -29.04
N LYS A 484 32.43 30.65 -27.85
CA LYS A 484 33.84 30.42 -27.47
C LYS A 484 34.32 28.97 -27.57
N TYR A 485 33.42 27.99 -27.53
CA TYR A 485 33.76 26.56 -27.51
C TYR A 485 33.52 25.86 -28.86
N ILE A 486 33.12 26.60 -29.91
CA ILE A 486 32.84 26.04 -31.23
C ILE A 486 34.10 26.13 -32.09
N SER A 487 34.56 24.99 -32.62
CA SER A 487 35.76 24.92 -33.46
C SER A 487 35.49 25.50 -34.87
N PRO A 488 36.41 26.31 -35.43
CA PRO A 488 36.22 26.96 -36.74
C PRO A 488 36.26 25.99 -37.94
N ALA A 489 36.61 24.72 -37.73
CA ALA A 489 36.60 23.69 -38.78
C ALA A 489 35.17 23.25 -39.16
N VAL A 490 34.21 23.37 -38.25
CA VAL A 490 32.82 22.94 -38.48
C VAL A 490 32.03 23.97 -39.31
N THR A 491 32.41 25.24 -39.27
CA THR A 491 31.72 26.35 -39.98
C THR A 491 32.10 26.50 -41.46
N LYS A 492 32.99 25.66 -42.01
CA LYS A 492 33.49 25.81 -43.39
C LYS A 492 32.77 24.96 -44.44
N ARG A 493 31.63 24.34 -44.09
CA ARG A 493 30.72 23.71 -45.08
C ARG A 493 29.47 24.56 -45.22
N VAL A 494 29.14 24.86 -46.48
CA VAL A 494 27.98 25.57 -47.02
C VAL A 494 28.13 27.10 -47.08
N ALA A 495 28.59 27.57 -48.25
CA ALA A 495 28.30 28.89 -48.78
C ALA A 495 28.06 28.74 -50.29
N GLU A 496 26.82 28.45 -50.68
CA GLU A 496 26.27 28.78 -51.99
C GLU A 496 24.84 29.32 -51.75
N GLU A 497 24.66 30.60 -52.06
CA GLU A 497 23.43 31.40 -52.09
C GLU A 497 22.80 31.27 -53.50
N GLU A 498 21.51 30.94 -53.69
CA GLU A 498 20.32 31.82 -53.85
C GLU A 498 19.22 31.02 -54.64
N PRO A 499 18.02 31.53 -55.01
CA PRO A 499 16.88 31.96 -54.21
C PRO A 499 15.56 31.25 -54.67
N SER A 500 14.41 31.79 -54.23
CA SER A 500 13.06 31.20 -54.23
C SER A 500 12.25 31.17 -55.56
N THR A 501 11.28 30.23 -55.59
CA THR A 501 9.95 30.21 -56.27
C THR A 501 9.76 29.91 -57.78
N SER A 502 8.90 28.90 -58.01
CA SER A 502 7.81 28.78 -59.00
C SER A 502 8.03 28.06 -60.36
N ALA A 503 6.97 27.31 -60.74
CA ALA A 503 6.56 26.81 -62.07
C ALA A 503 6.88 25.35 -62.49
N MET A 504 5.84 24.51 -62.35
CA MET A 504 5.24 23.53 -63.30
C MET A 504 6.05 22.44 -64.05
N ALA A 505 5.46 21.23 -64.00
CA ALA A 505 5.76 19.95 -64.69
C ALA A 505 5.51 19.99 -66.24
N PRO A 506 5.71 18.93 -67.10
CA PRO A 506 5.39 17.49 -66.87
C PRO A 506 6.18 16.37 -67.64
N ALA A 507 5.76 15.11 -67.39
CA ALA A 507 5.88 13.85 -68.18
C ALA A 507 7.19 13.02 -68.12
N ALA A 508 7.24 11.67 -68.11
CA ALA A 508 6.29 10.59 -68.42
C ALA A 508 6.63 9.26 -67.67
N LYS A 509 5.65 8.33 -67.59
CA LYS A 509 5.70 7.02 -66.89
C LYS A 509 6.17 5.84 -67.78
N LYS A 510 6.94 4.90 -67.21
CA LYS A 510 6.84 3.43 -67.45
C LYS A 510 7.03 2.67 -66.12
N LYS A 511 6.23 1.62 -65.87
CA LYS A 511 6.14 0.74 -64.66
C LYS A 511 6.14 -0.73 -65.16
N PRO A 512 6.22 -1.80 -64.33
CA PRO A 512 6.58 -1.94 -62.90
C PRO A 512 7.55 -3.13 -62.60
N SER A 513 8.08 -3.26 -61.38
CA SER A 513 8.37 -4.56 -60.75
C SER A 513 8.58 -4.40 -59.24
N ARG A 514 7.91 -5.24 -58.44
CA ARG A 514 7.94 -5.28 -56.97
C ARG A 514 9.34 -5.66 -56.47
N GLY A 515 9.94 -4.82 -55.65
CA GLY A 515 11.13 -5.15 -54.86
C GLY A 515 11.14 -4.31 -53.59
N PHE A 516 10.98 -4.97 -52.44
CA PHE A 516 11.10 -4.39 -51.12
C PHE A 516 12.54 -4.66 -50.64
N GLY A 517 13.29 -3.60 -50.37
CA GLY A 517 14.66 -3.59 -49.86
C GLY A 517 15.13 -2.14 -49.82
N ASP A 518 15.89 -1.63 -48.87
CA ASP A 518 16.50 -2.15 -47.65
C ASP A 518 16.70 -0.93 -46.74
N PHE A 519 16.57 -1.07 -45.42
CA PHE A 519 16.53 0.03 -44.44
C PHE A 519 17.80 0.05 -43.56
N SER A 520 18.98 -0.03 -44.19
CA SER A 520 20.26 -0.04 -43.48
C SER A 520 20.90 1.36 -43.40
N SER A 521 20.26 2.29 -42.69
CA SER A 521 20.96 3.40 -42.00
C SER A 521 20.02 4.18 -41.07
N TRP A 522 19.12 3.48 -40.37
CA TRP A 522 18.57 3.98 -39.11
C TRP A 522 19.41 3.39 -37.97
#